data_AF-A0A5V7VVE1-F1
#
_entry.id   AF-A0A5V7VVE1-F1
#
_cell.length_a   1.000
_cell.length_b   1.000
_cell.length_c   1.000
_cell.angle_alpha   90.00
_cell.angle_beta   90.00
_cell.angle_gamma   90.00
#
_symmetry.space_group_name_H-M   'P 1'
#
loop_
_entity.id
_entity.type
_entity.pdbx_description
1 polymer ?
#
loop_
_entity_poly.entity_id
_entity_poly.type
_entity_poly.pdbx_seq_one_letter_code
_entity_poly.pdbx_strand_id
1 'polypeptide(L)'
;PVVSEESLFSLAHGAGRKWMRTECKDRLSAKFTPRQLCRTGMGSRVICRDRQLIYEEAPQAYKSIDSVVDCLADAGLITPVACLRPVLTLKTSGEKSA
;
A
#
# COMPACT_ATOMS: atom_id res chain seq x y z
N PRO A 1 18.74 0.15 7.41
CA PRO A 1 19.57 0.01 6.19
C PRO A 1 20.95 -0.53 6.56
N VAL A 2 21.45 -1.48 5.78
CA VAL A 2 22.86 -1.86 5.83
C VAL A 2 23.60 -0.93 4.88
N VAL A 3 24.65 -0.26 5.34
CA VAL A 3 25.42 0.67 4.50
C VAL A 3 26.20 -0.14 3.47
N SER A 4 25.85 0.00 2.19
CA SER A 4 26.47 -0.72 1.07
C SER A 4 26.42 0.12 -0.20
N GLU A 5 27.52 0.10 -0.96
CA GLU A 5 27.63 0.74 -2.28
C GLU A 5 26.92 -0.06 -3.38
N GLU A 6 26.63 -1.35 -3.19
CA GLU A 6 25.99 -2.23 -4.18
C GLU A 6 24.62 -1.71 -4.66
N SER A 7 23.93 -0.96 -3.80
CA SER A 7 22.64 -0.34 -4.06
C SER A 7 22.72 1.17 -4.29
N LEU A 8 23.93 1.72 -4.42
CA LEU A 8 24.18 3.17 -4.49
C LEU A 8 23.47 3.93 -3.35
N PHE A 9 23.58 3.39 -2.14
CA PHE A 9 22.95 3.94 -0.92
C PHE A 9 21.43 4.16 -1.04
N SER A 10 20.74 3.31 -1.81
CA SER A 10 19.32 3.45 -2.12
C SER A 10 18.53 2.18 -1.82
N LEU A 11 17.25 2.33 -1.47
CA LEU A 11 16.35 1.21 -1.15
C LEU A 11 14.96 1.43 -1.73
N ALA A 12 14.17 0.35 -1.82
CA ALA A 12 12.75 0.45 -2.17
C ALA A 12 11.98 1.22 -1.08
N HIS A 13 11.04 2.06 -1.50
CA HIS A 13 10.25 2.90 -0.60
C HIS A 13 8.94 2.22 -0.11
N GLY A 14 8.55 1.10 -0.71
CA GLY A 14 7.31 0.39 -0.39
C GLY A 14 6.94 -0.65 -1.44
N ALA A 15 5.74 -1.21 -1.31
CA ALA A 15 5.27 -2.33 -2.13
C ALA A 15 5.23 -2.03 -3.63
N GLY A 16 4.95 -0.78 -4.00
CA GLY A 16 4.67 -0.40 -5.38
C GLY A 16 3.33 -0.94 -5.89
N ARG A 17 2.80 -0.30 -6.93
CA ARG A 17 1.52 -0.68 -7.53
C ARG A 17 1.65 -1.95 -8.36
N LYS A 18 0.63 -2.79 -8.26
CA LYS A 18 0.40 -3.95 -9.14
C LYS A 18 -0.45 -3.58 -10.35
N TRP A 19 -1.38 -2.63 -10.21
CA TRP A 19 -2.30 -2.19 -11.26
C TRP A 19 -2.24 -0.68 -11.48
N MET A 20 -2.57 -0.23 -12.69
CA MET A 20 -2.79 1.19 -12.96
C MET A 20 -4.02 1.69 -12.18
N ARG A 21 -4.01 2.95 -11.75
CA ARG A 21 -5.12 3.56 -10.99
C ARG A 21 -6.46 3.41 -11.71
N THR A 22 -6.46 3.71 -12.99
CA THR A 22 -7.65 3.66 -13.86
C THR A 22 -8.28 2.27 -13.93
N GLU A 23 -7.48 1.20 -13.77
CA GLU A 23 -7.98 -0.18 -13.81
C GLU A 23 -8.51 -0.68 -12.45
N CYS A 24 -8.14 -0.03 -11.33
CA CYS A 24 -8.42 -0.56 -10.00
C CYS A 24 -9.92 -0.69 -9.73
N LYS A 25 -10.71 0.32 -10.13
CA LYS A 25 -12.16 0.34 -9.92
C LYS A 25 -12.85 -0.78 -10.68
N ASP A 26 -12.54 -0.98 -11.95
CA ASP A 26 -13.19 -2.01 -12.78
C ASP A 26 -12.86 -3.41 -12.26
N ARG A 27 -11.61 -3.64 -11.83
CA ARG A 27 -11.18 -4.92 -11.27
C ARG A 27 -11.82 -5.26 -9.92
N LEU A 28 -12.08 -4.25 -9.08
CA LEU A 28 -12.50 -4.46 -7.69
C LEU A 28 -13.99 -4.25 -7.45
N SER A 29 -14.65 -3.39 -8.21
CA SER A 29 -16.07 -3.05 -8.01
C SER A 29 -17.01 -4.24 -8.19
N ALA A 30 -16.63 -5.24 -9.00
CA ALA A 30 -17.39 -6.48 -9.15
C ALA A 30 -17.30 -7.40 -7.91
N LYS A 31 -16.30 -7.20 -7.04
CA LYS A 31 -16.00 -8.06 -5.89
C LYS A 31 -16.24 -7.39 -4.54
N PHE A 32 -16.05 -6.08 -4.48
CA PHE A 32 -16.09 -5.31 -3.25
C PHE A 32 -16.88 -4.02 -3.45
N THR A 33 -17.76 -3.75 -2.50
CA THR A 33 -18.38 -2.43 -2.35
C THR A 33 -17.43 -1.48 -1.62
N PRO A 34 -17.58 -0.15 -1.77
CA PRO A 34 -16.78 0.80 -1.01
C PRO A 34 -16.89 0.60 0.51
N ARG A 35 -18.08 0.23 0.99
CA ARG A 35 -18.32 -0.05 2.42
C ARG A 35 -17.49 -1.23 2.92
N GLN A 36 -17.32 -2.28 2.11
CA GLN A 36 -16.45 -3.41 2.48
C GLN A 36 -14.98 -2.99 2.52
N LEU A 37 -14.55 -2.10 1.62
CA LEU A 37 -13.19 -1.55 1.61
C LEU A 37 -12.90 -0.59 2.77
N CYS A 38 -13.91 -0.10 3.48
CA CYS A 38 -13.74 0.69 4.71
C CYS A 38 -13.19 -0.13 5.89
N ARG A 39 -13.11 -1.46 5.77
CA ARG A 39 -12.52 -2.37 6.76
C ARG A 39 -11.50 -3.28 6.09
N THR A 40 -10.28 -3.29 6.60
CA THR A 40 -9.25 -4.19 6.07
C THR A 40 -9.37 -5.59 6.68
N GLY A 41 -8.74 -6.58 6.06
CA GLY A 41 -8.60 -7.92 6.65
C GLY A 41 -7.87 -7.94 8.00
N MET A 42 -7.11 -6.88 8.32
CA MET A 42 -6.48 -6.67 9.62
C MET A 42 -7.41 -5.98 10.64
N GLY A 43 -8.68 -5.75 10.32
CA GLY A 43 -9.64 -5.09 11.21
C GLY A 43 -9.51 -3.56 11.30
N SER A 44 -8.56 -2.97 10.58
CA SER A 44 -8.35 -1.51 10.57
C SER A 44 -9.48 -0.77 9.87
N ARG A 45 -9.65 0.51 10.19
CA ARG A 45 -10.64 1.39 9.54
C ARG A 45 -10.02 2.18 8.41
N VAL A 46 -10.72 2.29 7.29
CA VAL A 46 -10.36 3.21 6.20
C VAL A 46 -11.45 4.27 6.09
N ILE A 47 -11.04 5.54 6.16
CA ILE A 47 -11.89 6.70 5.93
C ILE A 47 -11.47 7.30 4.60
N CYS A 48 -12.35 7.22 3.61
CA CYS A 48 -12.15 7.79 2.29
C CYS A 48 -13.48 8.35 1.79
N ARG A 49 -13.54 9.65 1.48
CA ARG A 49 -14.75 10.29 0.94
C ARG A 49 -14.90 10.06 -0.56
N ASP A 50 -13.78 9.86 -1.25
CA ASP A 50 -13.73 9.61 -2.68
C ASP A 50 -13.95 8.12 -2.98
N ARG A 51 -15.05 7.83 -3.68
CA ARG A 51 -15.47 6.47 -4.03
C ARG A 51 -14.58 5.81 -5.07
N GLN A 52 -13.86 6.58 -5.88
CA GLN A 52 -12.90 6.04 -6.84
C GLN A 52 -11.57 5.77 -6.14
N LEU A 53 -11.09 6.73 -5.36
CA LEU A 53 -9.81 6.64 -4.65
C LEU A 53 -9.74 5.41 -3.72
N ILE A 54 -10.85 5.03 -3.07
CA ILE A 54 -10.87 3.85 -2.20
C ILE A 54 -10.55 2.54 -2.95
N TYR A 55 -10.87 2.45 -4.24
CA TYR A 55 -10.49 1.31 -5.07
C TYR A 55 -9.05 1.42 -5.54
N GLU A 56 -8.63 2.63 -5.92
CA GLU A 56 -7.26 2.88 -6.37
C GLU A 56 -6.24 2.52 -5.29
N GLU A 57 -6.57 2.79 -4.02
CA GLU A 57 -5.70 2.62 -2.87
C GLU A 57 -5.98 1.33 -2.08
N ALA A 58 -6.86 0.46 -2.58
CA ALA A 58 -7.16 -0.83 -1.94
C ALA A 58 -5.90 -1.72 -1.90
N PRO A 59 -5.67 -2.53 -0.84
CA PRO A 59 -4.48 -3.38 -0.72
C PRO A 59 -4.22 -4.28 -1.94
N GLN A 60 -5.28 -4.74 -2.60
CA GLN A 60 -5.22 -5.60 -3.79
C GLN A 60 -4.56 -4.92 -5.00
N ALA A 61 -4.55 -3.58 -5.04
CA ALA A 61 -3.91 -2.79 -6.10
C ALA A 61 -2.39 -2.71 -5.95
N TYR A 62 -1.82 -3.19 -4.83
CA TYR A 62 -0.39 -3.18 -4.54
C TYR A 62 0.21 -4.59 -4.62
N LYS A 63 1.53 -4.65 -4.76
CA LYS A 63 2.28 -5.89 -4.56
C LYS A 63 2.28 -6.26 -3.07
N SER A 64 2.70 -7.48 -2.74
CA SER A 64 2.97 -7.83 -1.35
C SER A 64 4.15 -7.00 -0.84
N ILE A 65 3.97 -6.34 0.31
CA ILE A 65 5.07 -5.64 0.99
C ILE A 65 6.09 -6.63 1.54
N ASP A 66 5.63 -7.79 2.02
CA ASP A 66 6.49 -8.83 2.57
C ASP A 66 7.51 -9.29 1.50
N SER A 67 7.05 -9.53 0.27
CA SER A 67 7.94 -9.89 -0.84
C SER A 67 9.01 -8.84 -1.16
N VAL A 68 8.73 -7.54 -0.95
CA VAL A 68 9.72 -6.48 -1.16
C VAL A 68 10.72 -6.43 0.00
N VAL A 69 10.24 -6.59 1.23
CA VAL A 69 11.09 -6.62 2.43
C VAL A 69 12.00 -7.85 2.43
N ASP A 70 11.45 -9.02 2.13
CA ASP A 70 12.18 -10.29 2.05
C ASP A 70 13.29 -10.20 1.00
N CYS A 71 12.99 -9.67 -0.19
CA CYS A 71 13.99 -9.48 -1.25
C CYS A 71 15.15 -8.57 -0.80
N LEU A 72 14.87 -7.47 -0.09
CA LEU A 72 15.90 -6.58 0.43
C LEU A 72 16.71 -7.23 1.58
N ALA A 73 16.07 -8.05 2.41
CA ALA A 73 16.70 -8.75 3.51
C ALA A 73 17.60 -9.89 2.99
N ASP A 74 17.13 -10.68 2.03
CA ASP A 74 17.88 -11.75 1.36
C ASP A 74 19.10 -11.20 0.61
N ALA A 75 18.98 -10.00 0.04
CA ALA A 75 20.09 -9.27 -0.57
C ALA A 75 21.06 -8.64 0.45
N GLY A 76 20.81 -8.77 1.77
CA GLY A 76 21.65 -8.20 2.81
C GLY A 76 21.62 -6.66 2.91
N LEU A 77 20.64 -6.01 2.26
CA LEU A 77 20.56 -4.54 2.18
C LEU A 77 19.84 -3.91 3.37
N ILE A 78 19.03 -4.68 4.10
CA ILE A 78 18.29 -4.21 5.26
C ILE A 78 18.33 -5.22 6.42
N THR A 79 18.11 -4.69 7.63
CA THR A 79 17.75 -5.49 8.80
C THR A 79 16.36 -5.02 9.24
N PRO A 80 15.33 -5.89 9.27
CA PRO A 80 14.01 -5.53 9.78
C PRO A 80 14.11 -5.08 11.24
N VAL A 81 13.50 -3.92 11.55
CA VAL A 81 13.52 -3.35 12.92
C VAL A 81 12.17 -3.54 13.61
N ALA A 82 11.08 -3.30 12.90
CA ALA A 82 9.72 -3.41 13.43
C ALA A 82 8.72 -3.65 12.29
N CYS A 83 7.59 -4.25 12.63
CA CYS A 83 6.42 -4.32 11.77
C CYS A 83 5.26 -3.56 12.42
N LEU A 84 4.61 -2.68 11.67
CA LEU A 84 3.50 -1.86 12.16
C LEU A 84 2.18 -2.39 11.60
N ARG A 85 1.17 -2.46 12.47
CA ARG A 85 -0.21 -2.81 12.07
C ARG A 85 -1.06 -1.53 12.01
N PRO A 86 -1.67 -1.20 10.86
CA PRO A 86 -2.53 -0.03 10.78
C PRO A 86 -3.80 -0.22 11.62
N VAL A 87 -4.23 0.82 12.32
CA VAL A 87 -5.52 0.85 13.06
C VAL A 87 -6.54 1.73 12.33
N LEU A 88 -6.07 2.84 11.76
CA LEU A 88 -6.87 3.80 11.00
C LEU A 88 -6.06 4.29 9.79
N THR A 89 -6.72 4.45 8.65
CA THR A 89 -6.16 5.03 7.43
C THR A 89 -7.11 6.10 6.91
N LEU A 90 -6.63 7.33 6.80
CA LEU A 90 -7.35 8.44 6.17
C LEU A 90 -6.82 8.62 4.75
N LYS A 91 -7.71 8.63 3.77
CA LYS A 91 -7.39 8.87 2.36
C LYS A 91 -8.18 10.08 1.85
N THR A 92 -7.46 11.02 1.24
CA THR A 92 -7.99 12.25 0.65
C THR A 92 -7.46 12.39 -0.77
N SER A 93 -8.23 13.03 -1.67
CA SER A 93 -7.84 13.26 -3.07
C SER A 93 -6.76 14.33 -3.24
N GLY A 94 -6.20 14.86 -2.15
CA GLY A 94 -5.23 15.96 -2.17
C GLY A 94 -5.82 17.32 -2.54
N GLU A 95 -7.11 17.38 -2.91
CA GLU A 95 -7.83 18.64 -3.10
C GLU A 95 -7.99 19.32 -1.73
N LYS A 96 -7.41 20.52 -1.61
CA LYS A 96 -7.70 21.40 -0.48
C LYS A 96 -9.22 21.64 -0.51
N SER A 97 -9.92 21.27 0.55
CA SER A 97 -11.25 21.83 0.79
C SER A 97 -11.08 23.34 0.83
N ALA A 98 -11.55 24.03 -0.21
CA ALA A 98 -11.70 25.47 -0.23
C ALA A 98 -12.76 25.88 0.79
#